data_AF-A0A960G6N8-F1
#
_entry.id   AF-A0A960G6N8-F1
#
_cell.length_a   1.000
_cell.length_b   1.000
_cell.length_c   1.000
_cell.angle_alpha   90.00
_cell.angle_beta   90.00
_cell.angle_gamma   90.00
#
_symmetry.space_group_name_H-M   'P 1'
#
loop_
_entity.id
_entity.type
_entity.pdbx_description
1 polymer ?
#
loop_
_entity_poly.entity_id
_entity_poly.type
_entity_poly.pdbx_seq_one_letter_code
_entity_poly.pdbx_strand_id
1 'polypeptide(L)'
;CAVAAAASRMTAMAGERPCIEMGSRRTNEYAAVAAARAAYVAGFASTSNLEAGRHYGIPTTGTAAHSFTLLHDSEEEAFRAQLKTLGKGTTLLVDTYDIEEAVRTGVRLSKGKLGAIRLDSGDLAEQAADVRALLDSLGATKTRIIVTSDLDEYQIAALRAAPVDGYGVGTSLVTGSGAPTCGFVYKLVARAASEDRDAELLPVAKKSSGKTSVGGRKYALRRIGRKCRAEAEVVGIGTAPENDGNDRPLLVQLMAKGRPIGREPLEAARERHLAARAELPQSALKMSKGEPALPTILLDEAGGPADNPYAKEPERTEEVR
;
A
#
# COMPACT_ATOMS: atom_id res chain seq x y z
N CYS A 1 -0.27 7.82 5.09
CA CYS A 1 1.11 7.44 4.72
C CYS A 1 1.46 6.02 5.18
N ALA A 2 1.31 5.67 6.46
CA ALA A 2 1.58 4.30 6.96
C ALA A 2 0.85 3.21 6.15
N VAL A 3 -0.47 3.34 5.97
CA VAL A 3 -1.29 2.45 5.14
C VAL A 3 -0.80 2.36 3.70
N ALA A 4 -0.48 3.50 3.07
CA ALA A 4 0.02 3.52 1.69
C ALA A 4 1.40 2.84 1.56
N ALA A 5 2.26 2.97 2.57
CA ALA A 5 3.56 2.29 2.61
C ALA A 5 3.38 0.77 2.75
N ALA A 6 2.51 0.31 3.67
CA ALA A 6 2.17 -1.11 3.81
C ALA A 6 1.57 -1.66 2.50
N ALA A 7 0.59 -0.96 1.91
CA ALA A 7 -0.01 -1.33 0.64
C ALA A 7 1.01 -1.40 -0.51
N SER A 8 2.00 -0.50 -0.53
CA SER A 8 3.07 -0.52 -1.53
C SER A 8 3.95 -1.76 -1.42
N ARG A 9 4.24 -2.22 -0.19
CA ARG A 9 5.01 -3.46 0.06
C ARG A 9 4.19 -4.69 -0.32
N MET A 10 2.92 -4.74 0.09
CA MET A 10 2.00 -5.84 -0.22
C MET A 10 1.82 -6.01 -1.73
N THR A 11 1.56 -4.93 -2.46
CA THR A 11 1.40 -4.99 -3.93
C THR A 11 2.71 -5.29 -4.66
N ALA A 12 3.86 -4.91 -4.10
CA ALA A 12 5.15 -5.32 -4.66
C ALA A 12 5.36 -6.85 -4.54
N MET A 13 4.91 -7.45 -3.45
CA MET A 13 5.00 -8.90 -3.24
C MET A 13 3.92 -9.68 -4.00
N ALA A 14 2.73 -9.12 -4.18
CA ALA A 14 1.65 -9.71 -4.95
C ALA A 14 1.93 -9.77 -6.46
N GLY A 15 2.82 -8.92 -6.97
CA GLY A 15 3.14 -8.84 -8.40
C GLY A 15 1.92 -8.39 -9.21
N GLU A 16 1.51 -9.20 -10.18
CA GLU A 16 0.33 -8.93 -11.02
C GLU A 16 -0.99 -9.38 -10.40
N ARG A 17 -0.93 -10.16 -9.31
CA ARG A 17 -2.13 -10.67 -8.64
C ARG A 17 -2.82 -9.53 -7.87
N PRO A 18 -4.13 -9.29 -8.08
CA PRO A 18 -4.84 -8.19 -7.45
C PRO A 18 -4.90 -8.34 -5.93
N CYS A 19 -4.67 -7.23 -5.24
CA CYS A 19 -4.99 -7.06 -3.81
C CYS A 19 -6.31 -6.33 -3.63
N ILE A 20 -7.10 -6.76 -2.65
CA ILE A 20 -8.41 -6.21 -2.30
C ILE A 20 -8.34 -5.69 -0.85
N GLU A 21 -8.71 -4.44 -0.62
CA GLU A 21 -8.73 -3.85 0.72
C GLU A 21 -10.00 -4.30 1.46
N MET A 22 -9.83 -4.95 2.61
CA MET A 22 -10.93 -5.51 3.41
C MET A 22 -10.84 -5.17 4.91
N GLY A 23 -10.04 -4.17 5.29
CA GLY A 23 -9.68 -3.84 6.67
C GLY A 23 -10.63 -2.85 7.35
N SER A 24 -11.66 -2.37 6.67
CA SER A 24 -12.60 -1.36 7.22
C SER A 24 -13.15 -1.70 8.62
N ARG A 25 -13.38 -2.98 8.93
CA ARG A 25 -13.89 -3.43 10.25
C ARG A 25 -12.89 -3.33 11.41
N ARG A 26 -11.64 -2.93 11.14
CA ARG A 26 -10.52 -2.88 12.11
C ARG A 26 -10.04 -1.47 12.41
N THR A 27 -10.72 -0.46 11.88
CA THR A 27 -10.36 0.95 12.06
C THR A 27 -11.61 1.81 12.16
N ASN A 28 -11.46 3.05 12.62
CA ASN A 28 -12.56 4.00 12.72
C ASN A 28 -13.22 4.25 11.34
N GLU A 29 -14.53 4.50 11.31
CA GLU A 29 -15.33 4.65 10.10
C GLU A 29 -14.77 5.68 9.08
N TYR A 30 -14.25 6.81 9.54
CA TYR A 30 -13.61 7.79 8.66
C TYR A 30 -12.21 7.34 8.21
N ALA A 31 -11.47 6.71 9.11
CA ALA A 31 -10.16 6.16 8.81
C ALA A 31 -10.26 4.99 7.81
N ALA A 32 -11.33 4.20 7.84
CA ALA A 32 -11.59 3.11 6.91
C ALA A 32 -11.69 3.62 5.47
N VAL A 33 -12.46 4.70 5.26
CA VAL A 33 -12.60 5.35 3.95
C VAL A 33 -11.26 5.92 3.47
N ALA A 34 -10.50 6.56 4.37
CA ALA A 34 -9.17 7.08 4.05
C ALA A 34 -8.14 5.97 3.76
N ALA A 35 -8.21 4.85 4.47
CA ALA A 35 -7.35 3.70 4.29
C ALA A 35 -7.60 2.99 2.96
N ALA A 36 -8.88 2.78 2.59
CA ALA A 36 -9.28 2.27 1.28
C ALA A 36 -8.72 3.12 0.13
N ARG A 37 -8.84 4.45 0.25
CA ARG A 37 -8.23 5.39 -0.70
C ARG A 37 -6.71 5.25 -0.77
N ALA A 38 -6.04 5.22 0.38
CA ALA A 38 -4.59 5.10 0.44
C ALA A 38 -4.10 3.78 -0.17
N ALA A 39 -4.79 2.67 0.08
CA ALA A 39 -4.50 1.37 -0.50
C ALA A 39 -4.67 1.37 -2.02
N TYR A 40 -5.75 1.97 -2.54
CA TYR A 40 -6.00 2.08 -3.97
C TYR A 40 -4.92 2.89 -4.69
N VAL A 41 -4.53 4.05 -4.14
CA VAL A 41 -3.40 4.85 -4.66
C VAL A 41 -2.12 4.03 -4.70
N ALA A 42 -1.90 3.17 -3.69
CA ALA A 42 -0.71 2.34 -3.58
C ALA A 42 -0.78 1.02 -4.37
N GLY A 43 -1.79 0.84 -5.22
CA GLY A 43 -1.85 -0.26 -6.19
C GLY A 43 -2.90 -1.35 -5.90
N PHE A 44 -3.65 -1.27 -4.81
CA PHE A 44 -4.77 -2.21 -4.58
C PHE A 44 -5.81 -2.07 -5.71
N ALA A 45 -6.38 -3.20 -6.15
CA ALA A 45 -7.29 -3.23 -7.29
C ALA A 45 -8.70 -2.75 -6.92
N SER A 46 -9.14 -3.03 -5.69
CA SER A 46 -10.49 -2.74 -5.21
C SER A 46 -10.57 -2.67 -3.68
N THR A 47 -11.73 -2.29 -3.15
CA THR A 47 -12.04 -2.20 -1.71
C THR A 47 -13.39 -2.85 -1.41
N SER A 48 -13.60 -3.34 -0.18
CA SER A 48 -14.92 -3.70 0.33
C SER A 48 -15.70 -2.51 0.89
N ASN A 49 -15.08 -1.33 0.98
CA ASN A 49 -15.69 -0.12 1.54
C ASN A 49 -16.55 0.61 0.50
N LEU A 50 -17.88 0.50 0.65
CA LEU A 50 -18.84 1.14 -0.25
C LEU A 50 -18.78 2.67 -0.21
N GLU A 51 -18.47 3.29 0.93
CA GLU A 51 -18.35 4.74 1.02
C GLU A 51 -17.10 5.25 0.28
N ALA A 52 -16.00 4.50 0.31
CA ALA A 52 -14.84 4.80 -0.52
C ALA A 52 -15.16 4.67 -2.02
N GLY A 53 -15.95 3.67 -2.40
CA GLY A 53 -16.49 3.56 -3.76
C GLY A 53 -17.35 4.75 -4.15
N ARG A 54 -18.30 5.15 -3.29
CA ARG A 54 -19.20 6.29 -3.53
C ARG A 54 -18.44 7.61 -3.62
N HIS A 55 -17.51 7.87 -2.71
CA HIS A 55 -16.84 9.16 -2.59
C HIS A 55 -15.69 9.33 -3.59
N TYR A 56 -14.97 8.25 -3.91
CA TYR A 56 -13.74 8.31 -4.71
C TYR A 56 -13.81 7.54 -6.03
N GLY A 57 -14.90 6.84 -6.34
CA GLY A 57 -15.02 6.02 -7.55
C GLY A 57 -14.15 4.77 -7.55
N ILE A 58 -13.65 4.35 -6.38
CA ILE A 58 -12.80 3.15 -6.26
C ILE A 58 -13.65 1.91 -6.57
N PRO A 59 -13.18 0.96 -7.42
CA PRO A 59 -13.87 -0.30 -7.65
C PRO A 59 -14.17 -1.02 -6.34
N THR A 60 -15.44 -1.33 -6.11
CA THR A 60 -15.89 -2.06 -4.92
C THR A 60 -16.08 -3.53 -5.23
N THR A 61 -15.65 -4.40 -4.32
CA THR A 61 -15.89 -5.85 -4.43
C THR A 61 -16.17 -6.46 -3.05
N GLY A 62 -16.95 -7.53 -3.04
CA GLY A 62 -17.37 -8.25 -1.85
C GLY A 62 -18.44 -9.25 -2.23
N THR A 63 -18.44 -10.42 -1.58
CA THR A 63 -19.45 -11.45 -1.81
C THR A 63 -20.22 -11.74 -0.54
N ALA A 64 -20.03 -12.92 0.05
CA ALA A 64 -20.68 -13.34 1.28
C ALA A 64 -19.68 -13.41 2.43
N ALA A 65 -20.17 -13.30 3.66
CA ALA A 65 -19.45 -13.63 4.88
C ALA A 65 -19.97 -14.97 5.43
N HIS A 66 -19.25 -15.58 6.38
CA HIS A 66 -19.72 -16.82 7.02
C HIS A 66 -21.13 -16.69 7.61
N SER A 67 -21.51 -15.51 8.13
CA SER A 67 -22.86 -15.27 8.65
C SER A 67 -23.97 -15.50 7.62
N PHE A 68 -23.69 -15.32 6.32
CA PHE A 68 -24.64 -15.64 5.26
C PHE A 68 -24.82 -17.15 5.11
N THR A 69 -23.72 -17.91 5.11
CA THR A 69 -23.78 -19.39 5.06
C THR A 69 -24.48 -19.94 6.30
N LEU A 70 -24.13 -19.45 7.49
CA LEU A 70 -24.70 -19.88 8.78
C LEU A 70 -26.18 -19.55 8.97
N LEU A 71 -26.76 -18.69 8.14
CA LEU A 71 -28.19 -18.38 8.17
C LEU A 71 -29.05 -19.46 7.48
N HIS A 72 -28.46 -20.28 6.62
CA HIS A 72 -29.16 -21.32 5.86
C HIS A 72 -29.02 -22.68 6.54
N ASP A 73 -29.96 -23.59 6.25
CA ASP A 73 -29.94 -24.93 6.85
C ASP A 73 -28.81 -25.80 6.31
N SER A 74 -28.24 -25.43 5.15
CA SER A 74 -27.07 -26.09 4.56
C SER A 74 -26.22 -25.12 3.72
N GLU A 75 -24.94 -25.46 3.56
CA GLU A 75 -24.03 -24.71 2.70
C GLU A 75 -24.44 -24.76 1.22
N GLU A 76 -25.03 -25.88 0.76
CA GLU A 76 -25.61 -25.97 -0.59
C GLU A 76 -26.73 -24.95 -0.81
N GLU A 77 -27.61 -24.76 0.18
CA GLU A 77 -28.69 -23.78 0.09
C GLU A 77 -28.14 -22.35 0.00
N ALA A 78 -27.16 -22.02 0.84
CA ALA A 78 -26.48 -20.73 0.80
C ALA A 78 -25.84 -20.47 -0.57
N PHE A 79 -25.10 -21.45 -1.12
CA PHE A 79 -24.48 -21.32 -2.44
C PHE A 79 -25.51 -21.17 -3.55
N ARG A 80 -26.62 -21.91 -3.48
CA ARG A 80 -27.71 -21.81 -4.45
C ARG A 80 -28.35 -20.41 -4.42
N ALA A 81 -28.60 -19.87 -3.23
CA ALA A 81 -29.13 -18.52 -3.06
C ALA A 81 -28.17 -17.45 -3.59
N GLN A 82 -26.88 -17.57 -3.29
CA GLN A 82 -25.86 -16.63 -3.78
C GLN A 82 -25.69 -16.70 -5.30
N LEU A 83 -25.59 -17.90 -5.88
CA LEU A 83 -25.46 -18.10 -7.33
C LEU A 83 -26.70 -17.61 -8.10
N LYS A 84 -27.90 -17.76 -7.52
CA LYS A 84 -29.15 -17.24 -8.10
C LYS A 84 -29.15 -15.70 -8.14
N THR A 85 -28.59 -15.07 -7.12
CA THR A 85 -28.66 -13.60 -6.93
C THR A 85 -27.52 -12.86 -7.61
N LEU A 86 -26.28 -13.33 -7.43
CA LEU A 86 -25.05 -12.68 -7.93
C LEU A 86 -24.53 -13.31 -9.23
N GLY A 87 -25.12 -14.42 -9.66
CA GLY A 87 -24.67 -15.18 -10.82
C GLY A 87 -23.44 -16.03 -10.54
N LYS A 88 -23.03 -16.79 -11.57
CA LYS A 88 -21.96 -17.79 -11.47
C LYS A 88 -20.55 -17.20 -11.37
N GLY A 89 -20.39 -15.93 -11.74
CA GLY A 89 -19.11 -15.20 -11.64
C GLY A 89 -18.71 -14.81 -10.23
N THR A 90 -19.59 -15.04 -9.24
CA THR A 90 -19.33 -14.72 -7.82
C THR A 90 -18.17 -15.55 -7.24
N THR A 91 -17.62 -15.05 -6.14
CA THR A 91 -16.72 -15.79 -5.24
C THR A 91 -17.52 -16.46 -4.12
N LEU A 92 -17.46 -17.79 -4.03
CA LEU A 92 -18.06 -18.56 -2.93
C LEU A 92 -17.06 -18.72 -1.78
N LEU A 93 -17.54 -18.61 -0.54
CA LEU A 93 -16.75 -18.87 0.66
C LEU A 93 -16.86 -20.36 1.00
N VAL A 94 -15.74 -21.09 0.96
CA VAL A 94 -15.75 -22.57 0.98
C VAL A 94 -15.18 -23.19 2.25
N ASP A 95 -14.71 -22.39 3.20
CA ASP A 95 -14.08 -22.86 4.43
C ASP A 95 -15.01 -22.72 5.66
N THR A 96 -16.33 -22.89 5.46
CA THR A 96 -17.28 -22.84 6.60
C THR A 96 -17.34 -24.16 7.36
N TYR A 97 -17.31 -25.29 6.64
CA TYR A 97 -17.40 -26.64 7.24
C TYR A 97 -16.32 -27.57 6.70
N ASP A 98 -16.47 -28.04 5.46
CA ASP A 98 -15.52 -28.91 4.76
C ASP A 98 -15.21 -28.35 3.38
N ILE A 99 -13.93 -28.06 3.13
CA ILE A 99 -13.49 -27.36 1.92
C ILE A 99 -13.71 -28.22 0.66
N GLU A 100 -13.47 -29.53 0.75
CA GLU A 100 -13.62 -30.41 -0.41
C GLU A 100 -15.09 -30.53 -0.81
N GLU A 101 -15.98 -30.78 0.15
CA GLU A 101 -17.41 -30.87 -0.07
C GLU A 101 -17.98 -29.54 -0.61
N ALA A 102 -17.57 -28.41 -0.01
CA ALA A 102 -17.95 -27.07 -0.45
C ALA A 102 -17.57 -26.81 -1.91
N VAL A 103 -16.32 -27.12 -2.29
CA VAL A 103 -15.82 -26.94 -3.67
C VAL A 103 -16.59 -27.83 -4.64
N ARG A 104 -16.80 -29.11 -4.32
CA ARG A 104 -17.59 -30.04 -5.15
C ARG A 104 -19.01 -29.53 -5.35
N THR A 105 -19.64 -29.04 -4.29
CA THR A 105 -20.98 -28.46 -4.32
C THR A 105 -21.03 -27.19 -5.17
N GLY A 106 -20.10 -26.25 -4.98
CA GLY A 106 -20.01 -25.03 -5.78
C GLY A 106 -19.81 -25.31 -7.28
N VAL A 107 -18.95 -26.27 -7.62
CA VAL A 107 -18.72 -26.68 -9.02
C VAL A 107 -19.96 -27.35 -9.61
N ARG A 108 -20.62 -28.25 -8.88
CA ARG A 108 -21.86 -28.91 -9.31
C ARG A 108 -22.98 -27.89 -9.56
N LEU A 109 -23.24 -26.99 -8.60
CA LEU A 109 -24.29 -25.97 -8.71
C LEU A 109 -24.02 -24.97 -9.84
N SER A 110 -22.76 -24.60 -10.06
CA SER A 110 -22.36 -23.70 -11.14
C SER A 110 -22.31 -24.40 -12.51
N LYS A 111 -22.37 -25.74 -12.55
CA LYS A 111 -22.15 -26.58 -13.74
C LYS A 111 -20.76 -26.36 -14.35
N GLY A 112 -19.71 -26.37 -13.51
CA GLY A 112 -18.32 -26.18 -13.96
C GLY A 112 -17.92 -24.75 -14.30
N LYS A 113 -18.80 -23.77 -14.07
CA LYS A 113 -18.59 -22.35 -14.44
C LYS A 113 -18.45 -21.44 -13.22
N LEU A 114 -17.87 -21.96 -12.14
CA LEU A 114 -17.67 -21.20 -10.91
C LEU A 114 -16.63 -20.09 -11.15
N GLY A 115 -16.96 -18.86 -10.77
CA GLY A 115 -16.09 -17.70 -10.99
C GLY A 115 -14.85 -17.74 -10.10
N ALA A 116 -15.06 -17.88 -8.80
CA ALA A 116 -13.99 -17.98 -7.82
C ALA A 116 -14.44 -18.69 -6.53
N ILE A 117 -13.46 -19.15 -5.75
CA ILE A 117 -13.63 -19.56 -4.35
C ILE A 117 -12.77 -18.68 -3.45
N ARG A 118 -13.16 -18.58 -2.17
CA ARG A 118 -12.42 -17.87 -1.13
C ARG A 118 -12.05 -18.81 0.01
N LEU A 119 -10.77 -18.78 0.38
CA LEU A 119 -10.21 -19.42 1.57
C LEU A 119 -9.85 -18.34 2.59
N ASP A 120 -10.33 -18.43 3.84
CA ASP A 120 -10.13 -17.43 4.90
C ASP A 120 -9.25 -17.92 6.08
N SER A 121 -9.06 -19.25 6.20
CA SER A 121 -8.45 -19.89 7.37
C SER A 121 -7.63 -21.13 7.03
N GLY A 122 -6.74 -21.56 7.93
CA GLY A 122 -5.90 -22.76 7.78
C GLY A 122 -4.53 -22.51 7.13
N ASP A 123 -3.85 -23.57 6.68
CA ASP A 123 -2.63 -23.46 5.87
C ASP A 123 -3.01 -23.13 4.43
N LEU A 124 -3.03 -21.82 4.15
CA LEU A 124 -3.50 -21.28 2.88
C LEU A 124 -2.65 -21.73 1.69
N ALA A 125 -1.38 -22.10 1.88
CA ALA A 125 -0.52 -22.52 0.78
C ALA A 125 -0.84 -23.96 0.35
N GLU A 126 -0.93 -24.86 1.34
CA GLU A 126 -1.30 -26.26 1.14
C GLU A 126 -2.74 -26.38 0.61
N GLN A 127 -3.68 -25.73 1.28
CA GLN A 127 -5.09 -25.74 0.87
C GLN A 127 -5.31 -25.17 -0.53
N ALA A 128 -4.59 -24.11 -0.93
CA ALA A 128 -4.72 -23.59 -2.29
C ALA A 128 -4.26 -24.63 -3.33
N ALA A 129 -3.19 -25.38 -3.05
CA ALA A 129 -2.71 -26.44 -3.93
C ALA A 129 -3.73 -27.59 -4.05
N ASP A 130 -4.27 -28.04 -2.93
CA ASP A 130 -5.27 -29.12 -2.88
C ASP A 130 -6.57 -28.71 -3.59
N VAL A 131 -7.06 -27.49 -3.32
CA VAL A 131 -8.26 -26.95 -3.97
C VAL A 131 -8.04 -26.77 -5.46
N ARG A 132 -6.84 -26.34 -5.90
CA ARG A 132 -6.52 -26.24 -7.33
C ARG A 132 -6.60 -27.62 -8.00
N ALA A 133 -5.98 -28.64 -7.42
CA ALA A 133 -6.03 -30.01 -7.93
C ALA A 133 -7.47 -30.54 -7.98
N LEU A 134 -8.26 -30.29 -6.94
CA LEU A 134 -9.67 -30.67 -6.89
C LEU A 134 -10.49 -29.97 -7.98
N LEU A 135 -10.38 -28.65 -8.11
CA LEU A 135 -11.07 -27.88 -9.16
C LEU A 135 -10.72 -28.39 -10.56
N ASP A 136 -9.45 -28.74 -10.80
CA ASP A 136 -8.98 -29.27 -12.08
C ASP A 136 -9.55 -30.66 -12.36
N SER A 137 -9.59 -31.54 -11.36
CA SER A 137 -10.22 -32.87 -11.45
C SER A 137 -11.72 -32.79 -11.79
N LEU A 138 -12.39 -31.71 -11.38
CA LEU A 138 -13.80 -31.44 -11.65
C LEU A 138 -14.02 -30.68 -12.98
N GLY A 139 -12.95 -30.39 -13.73
CA GLY A 139 -13.00 -29.64 -14.99
C GLY A 139 -13.21 -28.12 -14.82
N ALA A 140 -13.15 -27.60 -13.59
CA ALA A 140 -13.36 -26.19 -13.24
C ALA A 140 -12.03 -25.38 -13.26
N THR A 141 -11.21 -25.60 -14.30
CA THR A 141 -9.83 -25.08 -14.43
C THR A 141 -9.71 -23.55 -14.48
N LYS A 142 -10.82 -22.85 -14.80
CA LYS A 142 -10.87 -21.38 -14.85
C LYS A 142 -11.33 -20.72 -13.56
N THR A 143 -11.71 -21.50 -12.56
CA THR A 143 -12.17 -20.99 -11.26
C THR A 143 -10.99 -20.38 -10.52
N ARG A 144 -11.10 -19.12 -10.10
CA ARG A 144 -10.04 -18.43 -9.36
C ARG A 144 -10.02 -18.80 -7.88
N ILE A 145 -8.84 -18.79 -7.26
CA ILE A 145 -8.65 -18.98 -5.83
C ILE A 145 -8.27 -17.63 -5.21
N ILE A 146 -9.16 -17.07 -4.39
CA ILE A 146 -8.91 -15.85 -3.64
C ILE A 146 -8.60 -16.23 -2.20
N VAL A 147 -7.51 -15.71 -1.66
CA VAL A 147 -7.16 -15.95 -0.26
C VAL A 147 -7.41 -14.68 0.54
N THR A 148 -8.09 -14.81 1.66
CA THR A 148 -8.27 -13.75 2.64
C THR A 148 -7.76 -14.22 3.99
N SER A 149 -7.12 -13.35 4.74
CA SER A 149 -6.72 -13.59 6.13
C SER A 149 -6.12 -12.28 6.68
N ASP A 150 -5.49 -12.32 7.85
CA ASP A 150 -4.62 -11.24 8.34
C ASP A 150 -3.27 -11.20 7.58
N LEU A 151 -3.32 -11.28 6.24
CA LEU A 151 -2.19 -11.28 5.34
C LEU A 151 -1.36 -10.00 5.49
N ASP A 152 -0.05 -10.14 5.67
CA ASP A 152 0.93 -9.09 5.47
C ASP A 152 1.77 -9.32 4.19
N GLU A 153 2.71 -8.41 3.91
CA GLU A 153 3.62 -8.55 2.78
C GLU A 153 4.47 -9.82 2.80
N TYR A 154 4.79 -10.36 3.98
CA TYR A 154 5.61 -11.57 4.14
C TYR A 154 4.79 -12.82 3.80
N GLN A 155 3.56 -12.88 4.28
CA GLN A 155 2.62 -13.96 3.96
C GLN A 155 2.24 -13.94 2.48
N ILE A 156 2.00 -12.76 1.90
CA ILE A 156 1.77 -12.63 0.45
C ILE A 156 2.98 -13.14 -0.33
N ALA A 157 4.20 -12.81 0.10
CA ALA A 157 5.42 -13.30 -0.54
C ALA A 157 5.54 -14.84 -0.46
N ALA A 158 5.20 -15.45 0.68
CA ALA A 158 5.18 -16.90 0.86
C ALA A 158 4.15 -17.58 -0.07
N LEU A 159 2.99 -16.95 -0.29
CA LEU A 159 1.94 -17.45 -1.16
C LEU A 159 2.19 -17.24 -2.67
N ARG A 160 3.35 -16.69 -3.07
CA ARG A 160 3.65 -16.49 -4.50
C ARG A 160 3.74 -17.79 -5.29
N ALA A 161 4.27 -18.85 -4.68
CA ALA A 161 4.37 -20.17 -5.31
C ALA A 161 3.04 -20.94 -5.29
N ALA A 162 2.11 -20.58 -4.41
CA ALA A 162 0.79 -21.19 -4.34
C ALA A 162 -0.10 -20.74 -5.52
N PRO A 163 -1.05 -21.59 -5.97
CA PRO A 163 -1.98 -21.29 -7.06
C PRO A 163 -3.10 -20.34 -6.60
N VAL A 164 -2.71 -19.16 -6.13
CA VAL A 164 -3.60 -18.08 -5.67
C VAL A 164 -3.71 -17.02 -6.76
N ASP A 165 -4.93 -16.59 -7.05
CA ASP A 165 -5.24 -15.59 -8.09
C ASP A 165 -5.42 -14.17 -7.53
N GLY A 166 -5.59 -14.01 -6.22
CA GLY A 166 -5.73 -12.71 -5.59
C GLY A 166 -5.78 -12.77 -4.06
N TYR A 167 -5.55 -11.61 -3.44
CA TYR A 167 -5.40 -11.48 -1.99
C TYR A 167 -6.39 -10.46 -1.43
N GLY A 168 -7.19 -10.82 -0.44
CA GLY A 168 -7.92 -9.84 0.38
C GLY A 168 -7.18 -9.58 1.68
N VAL A 169 -6.90 -8.32 1.95
CA VAL A 169 -6.04 -7.90 3.06
C VAL A 169 -6.81 -6.99 4.02
N GLY A 170 -6.81 -7.37 5.30
CA GLY A 170 -7.54 -6.68 6.35
C GLY A 170 -6.66 -5.90 7.31
N THR A 171 -6.45 -6.46 8.50
CA THR A 171 -5.89 -5.77 9.68
C THR A 171 -4.50 -5.22 9.41
N SER A 172 -3.59 -6.04 8.88
CA SER A 172 -2.19 -5.68 8.64
C SER A 172 -2.07 -4.46 7.74
N LEU A 173 -2.93 -4.31 6.73
CA LEU A 173 -2.93 -3.13 5.86
C LEU A 173 -3.34 -1.85 6.60
N VAL A 174 -4.51 -1.86 7.24
CA VAL A 174 -5.09 -0.64 7.83
C VAL A 174 -4.36 -0.18 9.10
N THR A 175 -3.57 -1.07 9.70
CA THR A 175 -2.69 -0.79 10.85
C THR A 175 -1.25 -0.46 10.46
N GLY A 176 -0.95 -0.37 9.16
CA GLY A 176 0.38 0.01 8.65
C GLY A 176 1.43 -1.11 8.72
N SER A 177 1.00 -2.36 8.86
CA SER A 177 1.82 -3.58 8.87
C SER A 177 2.99 -3.44 9.84
N GLY A 178 2.66 -3.33 11.13
CA GLY A 178 3.60 -3.14 12.23
C GLY A 178 4.13 -1.71 12.41
N ALA A 179 3.88 -0.80 11.46
CA ALA A 179 4.30 0.60 11.53
C ALA A 179 3.08 1.54 11.43
N PRO A 180 2.36 1.83 12.54
CA PRO A 180 1.09 2.56 12.52
C PRO A 180 1.22 4.04 12.13
N THR A 181 2.43 4.59 12.13
CA THR A 181 2.73 5.97 11.77
C THR A 181 4.04 6.08 10.99
N CYS A 182 4.15 7.13 10.16
CA CYS A 182 5.41 7.47 9.49
C CYS A 182 6.33 8.37 10.34
N GLY A 183 5.92 8.72 11.57
CA GLY A 183 6.73 9.54 12.47
C GLY A 183 6.92 11.00 12.01
N PHE A 184 6.02 11.51 11.18
CA PHE A 184 6.09 12.89 10.70
C PHE A 184 5.94 13.90 11.84
N VAL A 185 6.68 15.01 11.73
CA VAL A 185 6.66 16.12 12.69
C VAL A 185 6.53 17.43 11.95
N TYR A 186 5.89 18.41 12.58
CA TYR A 186 5.85 19.79 12.10
C TYR A 186 6.88 20.64 12.84
N LYS A 187 7.69 21.41 12.10
CA LYS A 187 8.68 22.34 12.66
C LYS A 187 8.67 23.65 11.88
N LEU A 188 8.70 24.77 12.60
CA LEU A 188 9.01 26.08 12.00
C LEU A 188 10.49 26.09 11.60
N VAL A 189 10.79 26.43 10.34
CA VAL A 189 12.15 26.46 9.80
C VAL A 189 12.63 27.86 9.43
N ALA A 190 11.72 28.82 9.23
CA ALA A 190 12.05 30.21 9.00
C ALA A 190 10.92 31.12 9.53
N ARG A 191 11.27 32.36 9.88
CA ARG A 191 10.31 33.41 10.28
C ARG A 191 10.67 34.72 9.58
N ALA A 192 9.68 35.57 9.31
CA ALA A 192 9.94 36.91 8.79
C ALA A 192 10.74 37.75 9.80
N ALA A 193 11.65 38.59 9.29
CA ALA A 193 12.43 39.54 10.08
C ALA A 193 11.58 40.69 10.63
N SER A 194 10.52 41.07 9.92
CA SER A 194 9.54 42.10 10.30
C SER A 194 8.12 41.71 9.85
N GLU A 195 7.14 42.58 10.12
CA GLU A 195 5.74 42.42 9.67
C GLU A 195 5.54 42.82 8.19
N ASP A 196 6.57 43.37 7.54
CA ASP A 196 6.48 43.77 6.14
C ASP A 196 6.25 42.55 5.25
N ARG A 197 5.39 42.70 4.24
CA ARG A 197 4.97 41.59 3.37
C ARG A 197 6.13 40.88 2.68
N ASP A 198 7.18 41.64 2.33
CA ASP A 198 8.32 41.18 1.56
C ASP A 198 9.59 41.09 2.44
N ALA A 199 9.42 41.03 3.77
CA ALA A 199 10.51 40.90 4.73
C ALA A 199 11.33 39.62 4.50
N GLU A 200 12.63 39.73 4.74
CA GLU A 200 13.55 38.60 4.69
C GLU A 200 13.12 37.49 5.66
N LEU A 201 13.26 36.23 5.24
CA LEU A 201 12.99 35.07 6.08
C LEU A 201 14.27 34.62 6.79
N LEU A 202 14.31 34.80 8.10
CA LEU A 202 15.41 34.35 8.95
C LEU A 202 15.27 32.85 9.28
N PRO A 203 16.31 32.04 9.09
CA PRO A 203 16.29 30.61 9.44
C PRO A 203 16.17 30.42 10.95
N VAL A 204 15.30 29.51 11.39
CA VAL A 204 15.15 29.14 12.80
C VAL A 204 15.22 27.63 12.98
N ALA A 205 15.83 27.21 14.08
CA ALA A 205 16.00 25.81 14.42
C ALA A 205 15.88 25.61 15.92
N LYS A 206 15.25 24.51 16.32
CA LYS A 206 15.33 24.02 17.70
C LYS A 206 16.69 23.37 17.90
N LYS A 207 17.43 23.88 18.89
CA LYS A 207 18.59 23.19 19.48
C LYS A 207 18.13 22.54 20.78
N SER A 208 18.12 21.22 20.83
CA SER A 208 17.94 20.44 22.05
C SER A 208 18.99 19.35 22.10
N SER A 209 19.45 18.97 23.30
CA SER A 209 20.39 17.86 23.48
C SER A 209 19.84 16.61 22.77
N GLY A 210 20.61 16.08 21.81
CA GLY A 210 20.28 14.88 21.04
C GLY A 210 19.28 15.04 19.87
N LYS A 211 18.68 16.22 19.64
CA LYS A 211 17.79 16.47 18.48
C LYS A 211 18.02 17.86 17.90
N THR A 212 18.82 17.92 16.84
CA THR A 212 19.06 19.14 16.06
C THR A 212 18.08 19.20 14.89
N SER A 213 17.47 20.36 14.66
CA SER A 213 16.79 20.64 13.39
C SER A 213 17.59 21.63 12.56
N VAL A 214 17.48 21.53 11.23
CA VAL A 214 18.11 22.47 10.31
C VAL A 214 17.08 23.52 9.91
N GLY A 215 17.40 24.79 10.15
CA GLY A 215 16.56 25.92 9.74
C GLY A 215 16.58 26.16 8.23
N GLY A 216 15.94 27.24 7.79
CA GLY A 216 15.92 27.68 6.41
C GLY A 216 14.85 27.00 5.55
N ARG A 217 14.42 27.73 4.51
CA ARG A 217 13.52 27.19 3.46
C ARG A 217 14.21 26.01 2.78
N LYS A 218 13.45 24.94 2.52
CA LYS A 218 13.98 23.74 1.88
C LYS A 218 13.37 23.56 0.50
N TYR A 219 14.20 23.10 -0.41
CA TYR A 219 13.83 22.62 -1.73
C TYR A 219 14.23 21.16 -1.81
N ALA A 220 13.48 20.35 -2.53
CA ALA A 220 13.78 18.92 -2.63
C ALA A 220 13.56 18.43 -4.05
N LEU A 221 14.53 17.66 -4.55
CA LEU A 221 14.47 16.94 -5.80
C LEU A 221 14.91 15.49 -5.61
N ARG A 222 14.43 14.61 -6.48
CA ARG A 222 14.93 13.26 -6.63
C ARG A 222 15.95 13.23 -7.75
N ARG A 223 17.17 12.81 -7.43
CA ARG A 223 18.24 12.57 -8.41
C ARG A 223 17.94 11.29 -9.18
N ILE A 224 17.83 11.37 -10.51
CA ILE A 224 17.56 10.20 -11.37
C ILE A 224 18.76 9.93 -12.26
N GLY A 225 19.40 8.79 -12.04
CA GLY A 225 20.57 8.35 -12.80
C GLY A 225 20.24 7.89 -14.23
N ARG A 226 21.30 7.58 -14.98
CA ARG A 226 21.26 7.23 -16.43
C ARG A 226 20.37 6.03 -16.78
N LYS A 227 20.00 5.18 -15.81
CA LYS A 227 19.11 4.02 -16.00
C LYS A 227 17.65 4.30 -15.61
N CYS A 228 17.25 5.57 -15.53
CA CYS A 228 15.94 6.00 -15.01
C CYS A 228 15.66 5.44 -13.60
N ARG A 229 16.71 5.34 -12.78
CA ARG A 229 16.62 4.88 -11.39
C ARG A 229 16.94 6.03 -10.45
N ALA A 230 16.17 6.12 -9.37
CA ALA A 230 16.42 7.06 -8.30
C ALA A 230 17.74 6.72 -7.60
N GLU A 231 18.59 7.72 -7.41
CA GLU A 231 19.90 7.56 -6.77
C GLU A 231 19.98 8.26 -5.41
N ALA A 232 19.28 9.39 -5.24
CA ALA A 232 19.24 10.13 -3.99
C ALA A 232 18.01 11.05 -3.92
N GLU A 233 17.60 11.42 -2.71
CA GLU A 233 16.78 12.59 -2.48
C GLU A 233 17.71 13.76 -2.10
N VAL A 234 17.78 14.80 -2.92
CA VAL A 234 18.65 15.96 -2.72
C VAL A 234 17.82 17.12 -2.17
N VAL A 235 18.21 17.64 -1.00
CA VAL A 235 17.50 18.70 -0.30
C VAL A 235 18.41 19.91 -0.14
N GLY A 236 18.07 21.00 -0.81
CA GLY A 236 18.79 22.27 -0.70
C GLY A 236 18.17 23.17 0.38
N ILE A 237 19.02 23.82 1.17
CA ILE A 237 18.62 24.76 2.22
C ILE A 237 18.94 26.17 1.72
N GLY A 238 17.93 27.04 1.67
CA GLY A 238 18.04 28.41 1.13
C GLY A 238 18.14 28.46 -0.39
N THR A 239 18.76 27.45 -1.02
CA THR A 239 18.91 27.32 -2.47
C THR A 239 18.23 26.06 -3.02
N ALA A 240 17.75 26.13 -4.26
CA ALA A 240 17.21 24.95 -4.94
C ALA A 240 18.37 24.12 -5.49
N PRO A 241 18.40 22.78 -5.32
CA PRO A 241 19.42 21.96 -5.94
C PRO A 241 19.35 22.05 -7.47
N GLU A 242 20.50 21.97 -8.12
CA GLU A 242 20.59 21.98 -9.59
C GLU A 242 19.93 20.73 -10.19
N ASN A 243 19.06 20.95 -11.16
CA ASN A 243 18.39 19.90 -11.92
C ASN A 243 19.16 19.66 -13.22
N ASP A 244 19.62 18.42 -13.43
CA ASP A 244 20.39 18.02 -14.62
C ASP A 244 19.53 17.78 -15.89
N GLY A 245 18.23 18.06 -15.81
CA GLY A 245 17.24 17.86 -16.86
C GLY A 245 16.44 16.55 -16.74
N ASN A 246 16.93 15.59 -15.96
CA ASN A 246 16.27 14.29 -15.72
C ASN A 246 15.72 14.15 -14.29
N ASP A 247 16.07 15.07 -13.40
CA ASP A 247 15.65 15.05 -11.99
C ASP A 247 14.18 15.43 -11.80
N ARG A 248 13.56 14.86 -10.75
CA ARG A 248 12.15 15.11 -10.42
C ARG A 248 11.98 15.96 -9.16
N PRO A 249 11.40 17.17 -9.25
CA PRO A 249 11.05 17.95 -8.07
C PRO A 249 10.09 17.19 -7.14
N LEU A 250 10.32 17.29 -5.83
CA LEU A 250 9.49 16.61 -4.82
C LEU A 250 8.46 17.54 -4.17
N LEU A 251 8.71 18.85 -4.20
CA LEU A 251 7.80 19.86 -3.67
C LEU A 251 7.02 20.49 -4.82
N VAL A 252 5.70 20.40 -4.73
CA VAL A 252 4.77 21.07 -5.65
C VAL A 252 3.88 21.99 -4.84
N GLN A 253 3.55 23.15 -5.42
CA GLN A 253 2.63 24.07 -4.77
C GLN A 253 1.21 23.48 -4.82
N LEU A 254 0.53 23.40 -3.68
CA LEU A 254 -0.88 22.97 -3.61
C LEU A 254 -1.82 24.11 -3.21
N MET A 255 -1.28 25.12 -2.51
CA MET A 255 -1.99 26.29 -2.03
C MET A 255 -1.21 27.57 -2.38
N ALA A 256 -1.90 28.61 -2.84
CA ALA A 256 -1.35 29.94 -3.06
C ALA A 256 -2.28 30.98 -2.44
N LYS A 257 -1.74 31.83 -1.55
CA LYS A 257 -2.50 32.90 -0.87
C LYS A 257 -3.84 32.42 -0.26
N GLY A 258 -3.80 31.26 0.40
CA GLY A 258 -4.96 30.64 1.03
C GLY A 258 -5.95 29.94 0.08
N ARG A 259 -5.67 29.90 -1.22
CA ARG A 259 -6.52 29.24 -2.22
C ARG A 259 -5.86 27.96 -2.75
N PRO A 260 -6.60 26.85 -2.88
CA PRO A 260 -6.11 25.67 -3.61
C PRO A 260 -5.81 26.06 -5.06
N ILE A 261 -4.62 25.71 -5.56
CA ILE A 261 -4.27 25.98 -6.96
C ILE A 261 -4.71 24.87 -7.92
N GLY A 262 -5.10 23.71 -7.36
CA GLY A 262 -5.61 22.59 -8.12
C GLY A 262 -5.79 21.36 -7.23
N ARG A 263 -6.61 20.43 -7.70
CA ARG A 263 -6.75 19.09 -7.14
C ARG A 263 -6.61 18.10 -8.28
N GLU A 264 -5.79 17.09 -8.09
CA GLU A 264 -5.63 16.01 -9.07
C GLU A 264 -6.72 14.93 -8.89
N PRO A 265 -7.10 14.23 -9.98
CA PRO A 265 -7.91 13.04 -9.87
C PRO A 265 -7.15 11.92 -9.14
N LEU A 266 -7.90 10.96 -8.58
CA LEU A 266 -7.32 9.87 -7.81
C LEU A 266 -6.37 9.00 -8.66
N GLU A 267 -6.72 8.81 -9.92
CA GLU A 267 -5.98 8.07 -10.93
C GLU A 267 -4.60 8.67 -11.15
N ALA A 268 -4.48 10.00 -11.23
CA ALA A 268 -3.18 10.67 -11.36
C ALA A 268 -2.28 10.44 -10.13
N ALA A 269 -2.85 10.36 -8.92
CA ALA A 269 -2.09 10.01 -7.73
C ALA A 269 -1.60 8.56 -7.77
N ARG A 270 -2.42 7.63 -8.28
CA ARG A 270 -2.06 6.22 -8.48
C ARG A 270 -0.98 6.04 -9.55
N GLU A 271 -1.10 6.72 -10.68
CA GLU A 271 -0.08 6.72 -11.74
C GLU A 271 1.25 7.26 -11.24
N ARG A 272 1.23 8.36 -10.46
CA ARG A 272 2.44 8.90 -9.84
C ARG A 272 3.07 7.92 -8.87
N HIS A 273 2.27 7.20 -8.06
CA HIS A 273 2.80 6.15 -7.19
C HIS A 273 3.50 5.04 -7.99
N LEU A 274 2.86 4.56 -9.07
CA LEU A 274 3.45 3.53 -9.93
C LEU A 274 4.76 4.00 -10.57
N ALA A 275 4.79 5.23 -11.09
CA ALA A 275 6.00 5.83 -11.66
C ALA A 275 7.10 5.97 -10.59
N ALA A 276 6.77 6.53 -9.43
CA ALA A 276 7.72 6.73 -8.33
C ALA A 276 8.28 5.40 -7.78
N ARG A 277 7.49 4.31 -7.83
CA ARG A 277 7.93 2.96 -7.46
C ARG A 277 8.82 2.33 -8.53
N ALA A 278 8.51 2.55 -9.81
CA ALA A 278 9.31 2.04 -10.93
C ALA A 278 10.71 2.64 -10.96
N GLU A 279 10.87 3.89 -10.50
CA GLU A 279 12.17 4.56 -10.35
C GLU A 279 13.06 3.92 -9.28
N LEU A 280 12.51 3.22 -8.28
CA LEU A 280 13.30 2.78 -7.13
C LEU A 280 14.36 1.72 -7.52
N PRO A 281 15.53 1.68 -6.85
CA PRO A 281 16.51 0.61 -7.05
C PRO A 281 15.94 -0.73 -6.56
N GLN A 282 16.45 -1.86 -7.07
CA GLN A 282 16.01 -3.19 -6.64
C GLN A 282 16.17 -3.42 -5.13
N SER A 283 17.16 -2.79 -4.50
CA SER A 283 17.34 -2.84 -3.05
C SER A 283 16.14 -2.31 -2.26
N ALA A 284 15.33 -1.41 -2.84
CA ALA A 284 14.12 -0.89 -2.22
C ALA A 284 12.97 -1.92 -2.14
N LEU A 285 13.08 -3.04 -2.86
CA LEU A 285 12.11 -4.13 -2.82
C LEU A 285 12.47 -5.22 -1.82
N LYS A 286 13.60 -5.08 -1.11
CA LYS A 286 14.00 -6.02 -0.05
C LYS A 286 13.00 -5.95 1.10
N MET A 287 12.53 -7.12 1.53
CA MET A 287 11.62 -7.25 2.69
C MET A 287 12.35 -7.32 4.04
N SER A 288 13.64 -7.69 4.02
CA SER A 288 14.49 -7.68 5.20
C SER A 288 14.68 -6.25 5.71
N LYS A 289 14.77 -6.07 7.02
CA LYS A 289 15.19 -4.79 7.61
C LYS A 289 16.55 -4.37 7.04
N GLY A 290 16.73 -3.08 6.83
CA GLY A 290 17.96 -2.53 6.31
C GLY A 290 17.93 -1.01 6.24
N GLU A 291 18.98 -0.46 5.65
CA GLU A 291 19.13 0.98 5.45
C GLU A 291 18.18 1.54 4.39
N PRO A 292 17.87 2.85 4.43
CA PRO A 292 17.12 3.51 3.38
C PRO A 292 17.72 3.22 2.00
N ALA A 293 16.89 2.79 1.06
CA ALA A 293 17.33 2.45 -0.29
C ALA A 293 17.78 3.67 -1.11
N LEU A 294 17.32 4.87 -0.72
CA LEU A 294 17.75 6.15 -1.27
C LEU A 294 18.40 6.99 -0.17
N PRO A 295 19.67 7.38 -0.31
CA PRO A 295 20.29 8.34 0.60
C PRO A 295 19.62 9.71 0.47
N THR A 296 19.63 10.48 1.55
CA THR A 296 19.25 11.90 1.54
C THR A 296 20.50 12.76 1.63
N ILE A 297 20.74 13.57 0.60
CA ILE A 297 21.87 14.50 0.51
C ILE A 297 21.35 15.89 0.85
N LEU A 298 21.96 16.56 1.84
CA LEU A 298 21.68 17.95 2.14
C LEU A 298 22.68 18.86 1.42
N LEU A 299 22.20 19.98 0.89
CA LEU A 299 23.03 21.05 0.36
C LEU A 299 22.85 22.32 1.19
N ASP A 300 23.95 23.04 1.41
CA ASP A 300 23.95 24.37 2.03
C ASP A 300 23.46 25.46 1.06
N GLU A 301 23.46 26.71 1.52
CA GLU A 301 22.99 27.87 0.74
C GLU A 301 23.87 28.16 -0.49
N ALA A 302 25.15 27.74 -0.47
CA ALA A 302 26.06 27.84 -1.59
C ALA A 302 25.93 26.66 -2.59
N GLY A 303 25.07 25.68 -2.29
CA GLY A 303 24.89 24.47 -3.09
C GLY A 303 25.94 23.39 -2.82
N GLY A 304 26.80 23.59 -1.83
CA GLY A 304 27.80 22.61 -1.39
C GLY A 304 27.18 21.52 -0.51
N PRO A 305 27.80 20.33 -0.39
CA PRO A 305 27.34 19.28 0.52
C PRO A 305 27.30 19.77 1.97
N ALA A 306 26.21 19.48 2.66
CA ALA A 306 26.01 19.79 4.08
C ALA A 306 25.83 18.51 4.90
N ASP A 307 26.24 18.56 6.17
CA ASP A 307 26.01 17.47 7.12
C ASP A 307 24.52 17.19 7.26
N ASN A 308 24.15 15.90 7.21
CA ASN A 308 22.78 15.46 7.40
C ASN A 308 22.58 14.96 8.85
N PRO A 309 22.10 15.80 9.79
CA PRO A 309 21.89 15.40 11.18
C PRO A 309 20.72 14.41 11.36
N TYR A 310 20.04 14.03 10.27
CA TYR A 310 18.94 13.07 10.26
C TYR A 310 19.36 11.70 9.73
N ALA A 311 20.55 11.57 9.13
CA ALA A 311 21.09 10.28 8.78
C ALA A 311 21.29 9.49 10.08
N LYS A 312 20.84 8.23 10.11
CA LYS A 312 21.21 7.34 11.20
C LYS A 312 22.72 7.13 11.11
N GLU A 313 23.42 7.25 12.23
CA GLU A 313 24.78 6.71 12.31
C GLU A 313 24.69 5.21 11.99
N PRO A 314 25.58 4.66 11.16
CA PRO A 314 25.61 3.22 10.94
C PRO A 314 25.74 2.54 12.30
N GLU A 315 24.88 1.56 12.58
CA GLU A 315 25.03 0.72 13.77
C GLU A 315 26.47 0.21 13.75
N ARG A 316 27.30 0.63 14.72
CA ARG A 316 28.57 -0.03 14.95
C ARG A 316 28.21 -1.46 15.27
N THR A 317 28.49 -2.37 14.35
CA THR A 317 28.58 -3.79 14.67
C THR A 317 29.53 -3.88 15.84
N GLU A 318 29.01 -4.08 17.05
CA GLU A 318 29.80 -4.57 18.16
C GLU A 318 30.35 -5.90 17.67
N GLU A 319 31.64 -5.91 17.34
CA GLU A 319 32.42 -7.13 17.23
C GLU A 319 32.22 -7.87 18.54
N VAL A 320 31.38 -8.90 18.50
CA VAL A 320 31.31 -9.92 19.54
C VAL A 320 32.69 -10.56 19.57
N ARG A 321 33.51 -10.13 20.55
CA ARG A 321 34.77 -10.77 20.92
C ARG A 321 34.51 -12.11 21.59
#